data_AF-A0AAD6UV68-F1
#
_entry.id   AF-A0AAD6UV68-F1
#
_cell.length_a   1.000
_cell.length_b   1.000
_cell.length_c   1.000
_cell.angle_alpha   90.00
_cell.angle_beta   90.00
_cell.angle_gamma   90.00
#
_symmetry.space_group_name_H-M   'P 1'
#
loop_
_entity.id
_entity.type
_entity.pdbx_description
1 polymer ?
#
loop_
_entity_poly.entity_id
_entity_poly.type
_entity_poly.pdbx_seq_one_letter_code
_entity_poly.pdbx_strand_id
1 'polypeptide(L)'
;MGTKFITELRCQFLQALLFRFSAQHDCRLADCQPTASRPIIQERTETSQTISLLAHRDDSHFVVNMAALHNATQLRRVLPRALTVPRPIYADRKAHHVERAAVLRQSQIVKRAETQEKRRATLAKKAEQGKARKVPAVTEAEVDEGEQEDEGQAGDTRRKKRKHNH
;
A
#
# COMPACT_ATOMS: atom_id res chain seq x y z
N MET A 1 -10.08 62.55 -8.35
CA MET A 1 -10.07 61.45 -9.34
C MET A 1 -9.37 60.26 -8.71
N GLY A 2 -10.12 59.32 -8.14
CA GLY A 2 -9.58 58.17 -7.42
C GLY A 2 -10.40 56.93 -7.79
N THR A 3 -10.14 56.39 -8.97
CA THR A 3 -10.82 55.20 -9.47
C THR A 3 -10.19 53.95 -8.86
N LYS A 4 -10.90 53.40 -7.87
CA LYS A 4 -11.26 51.98 -7.76
C LYS A 4 -10.19 51.01 -8.27
N PHE A 5 -9.34 50.52 -7.38
CA PHE A 5 -8.64 49.25 -7.55
C PHE A 5 -9.69 48.13 -7.56
N ILE A 6 -10.22 47.86 -8.75
CA ILE A 6 -11.15 46.78 -9.00
C ILE A 6 -10.42 45.46 -8.76
N THR A 7 -10.93 44.76 -7.76
CA THR A 7 -10.85 43.32 -7.55
C THR A 7 -11.15 42.56 -8.85
N GLU A 8 -10.11 42.24 -9.62
CA GLU A 8 -10.17 41.26 -10.71
C GLU A 8 -8.96 40.31 -10.60
N LEU A 9 -8.92 39.49 -9.54
CA LEU A 9 -8.21 38.22 -9.61
C LEU A 9 -9.07 37.28 -10.45
N ARG A 10 -8.92 37.43 -11.76
CA ARG A 10 -9.52 36.59 -12.79
C ARG A 10 -9.18 35.13 -12.49
N CYS A 11 -10.24 34.34 -12.35
CA CYS A 11 -10.23 32.88 -12.43
C CYS A 11 -9.76 32.49 -13.84
N GLN A 12 -8.44 32.49 -14.07
CA GLN A 12 -7.86 32.03 -15.33
C GLN A 12 -7.48 30.56 -15.16
N PHE A 13 -8.03 29.73 -16.05
CA PHE A 13 -7.73 28.30 -16.27
C PHE A 13 -8.37 27.29 -15.31
N LEU A 14 -9.67 27.07 -15.46
CA LEU A 14 -10.21 25.71 -15.26
C LEU A 14 -9.80 24.86 -16.47
N GLN A 15 -8.61 24.25 -16.40
CA GLN A 15 -8.24 23.18 -17.33
C GLN A 15 -9.02 21.93 -16.93
N ALA A 16 -9.81 21.39 -17.87
CA ALA A 16 -10.46 20.11 -17.66
C ALA A 16 -9.40 19.01 -17.47
N LEU A 17 -9.48 18.28 -16.36
CA LEU A 17 -8.63 17.11 -16.13
C LEU A 17 -9.14 15.95 -17.00
N LEU A 18 -8.46 15.70 -18.11
CA LEU A 18 -8.79 14.62 -19.06
C LEU A 18 -8.21 13.26 -18.66
N PHE A 19 -7.86 13.08 -17.39
CA PHE A 19 -7.25 11.84 -16.90
C PHE A 19 -7.80 11.46 -15.52
N ARG A 20 -7.78 10.14 -15.24
CA ARG A 20 -8.24 9.61 -13.96
C ARG A 20 -7.23 9.88 -12.85
N PHE A 21 -7.71 10.32 -11.71
CA PHE A 21 -6.95 10.47 -10.47
C PHE A 21 -7.75 9.91 -9.29
N SER A 22 -7.05 9.67 -8.18
CA SER A 22 -7.64 9.25 -6.92
C SER A 22 -7.67 10.43 -5.97
N ALA A 23 -8.88 10.86 -5.61
CA ALA A 23 -9.14 11.85 -4.58
C ALA A 23 -10.05 11.24 -3.53
N GLN A 24 -9.72 11.50 -2.27
CA GLN A 24 -10.50 11.09 -1.11
C GLN A 24 -10.82 12.32 -0.29
N HIS A 25 -12.02 12.37 0.27
CA HIS A 25 -12.41 13.47 1.15
C HIS A 25 -11.54 13.48 2.42
N ASP A 26 -11.05 14.65 2.84
CA ASP A 26 -10.29 14.77 4.09
C ASP A 26 -11.23 14.79 5.30
N CYS A 27 -11.74 13.61 5.63
CA CYS A 27 -12.73 13.42 6.67
C CYS A 27 -12.24 13.86 8.06
N ARG A 28 -10.91 13.86 8.27
CA ARG A 28 -10.30 14.20 9.55
C ARG A 28 -10.30 15.71 9.78
N LEU A 29 -9.98 16.49 8.76
CA LEU A 29 -10.07 17.95 8.86
C LEU A 29 -11.51 18.46 8.84
N ALA A 30 -12.39 17.72 8.18
CA ALA A 30 -13.80 18.06 8.03
C ALA A 30 -14.70 17.64 9.21
N ASP A 31 -14.17 16.92 10.20
CA ASP A 31 -14.93 16.34 11.32
C ASP A 31 -16.19 15.58 10.88
N CYS A 32 -16.05 14.79 9.80
CA CYS A 32 -17.16 14.01 9.26
C CYS A 32 -17.65 12.99 10.28
N GLN A 33 -18.97 12.81 10.38
CA GLN A 33 -19.59 12.01 11.42
C GLN A 33 -20.15 10.71 10.86
N PRO A 34 -20.11 9.61 11.62
CA PRO A 34 -20.68 8.31 11.21
C PRO A 34 -22.21 8.29 11.33
N THR A 35 -22.89 9.34 10.84
CA THR A 35 -24.35 9.51 10.93
C THR A 35 -25.10 8.85 9.78
N ALA A 36 -24.41 8.47 8.71
CA ALA A 36 -25.02 7.72 7.62
C ALA A 36 -25.02 6.22 7.96
N SER A 37 -25.98 5.48 7.40
CA SER A 37 -25.98 4.03 7.44
C SER A 37 -26.52 3.47 6.13
N ARG A 38 -26.10 2.25 5.78
CA ARG A 38 -26.67 1.52 4.63
C ARG A 38 -26.86 0.04 4.95
N PRO A 39 -27.84 -0.63 4.34
CA PRO A 39 -27.95 -2.09 4.43
C PRO A 39 -26.73 -2.75 3.77
N ILE A 40 -26.28 -3.87 4.33
CA ILE A 40 -25.26 -4.73 3.71
C ILE A 40 -25.96 -5.46 2.56
N ILE A 41 -25.36 -5.39 1.36
CA ILE A 41 -25.84 -6.10 0.18
C ILE A 41 -25.03 -7.40 0.03
N GLN A 42 -25.72 -8.54 -0.01
CA GLN A 42 -25.14 -9.86 -0.29
C GLN A 42 -25.85 -10.47 -1.50
N GLU A 43 -25.11 -10.91 -2.51
CA GLU A 43 -25.67 -11.49 -3.74
C GLU A 43 -26.76 -10.62 -4.40
N ARG A 44 -26.59 -9.28 -4.36
CA ARG A 44 -27.56 -8.27 -4.83
C ARG A 44 -28.84 -8.16 -4.00
N THR A 45 -28.93 -8.85 -2.88
CA THR A 45 -30.05 -8.78 -1.94
C THR A 45 -29.64 -7.96 -0.72
N GLU A 46 -30.48 -7.01 -0.32
CA GLU A 46 -30.29 -6.27 0.92
C GLU A 46 -30.52 -7.21 2.11
N THR A 47 -29.61 -7.18 3.07
CA THR A 47 -29.74 -7.94 4.32
C THR A 47 -30.33 -7.06 5.42
N SER A 48 -30.79 -7.68 6.51
CA SER A 48 -31.24 -6.95 7.71
C SER A 48 -30.12 -6.26 8.48
N GLN A 49 -28.86 -6.55 8.14
CA GLN A 49 -27.70 -5.92 8.79
C GLN A 49 -27.38 -4.59 8.12
N THR A 50 -27.14 -3.56 8.93
CA THR A 50 -26.71 -2.24 8.46
C THR A 50 -25.27 -1.97 8.86
N ILE A 51 -24.52 -1.27 8.01
CA ILE A 51 -23.22 -0.71 8.37
C ILE A 51 -23.34 0.81 8.53
N SER A 52 -22.66 1.33 9.54
CA SER A 52 -22.46 2.77 9.69
C SER A 52 -21.49 3.26 8.62
N LEU A 53 -21.84 4.39 8.01
CA LEU A 53 -21.05 5.09 7.02
C LEU A 53 -20.75 6.50 7.53
N LEU A 54 -19.63 7.02 7.07
CA LEU A 54 -19.29 8.41 7.31
C LEU A 54 -20.13 9.30 6.39
N ALA A 55 -20.90 10.21 6.98
CA ALA A 55 -21.55 11.29 6.24
C ALA A 55 -20.53 12.41 6.07
N HIS A 56 -20.16 12.68 4.81
CA HIS A 56 -19.28 13.78 4.48
C HIS A 56 -20.03 15.10 4.59
N ARG A 57 -19.33 16.14 5.04
CA ARG A 57 -19.81 17.52 4.93
C ARG A 57 -19.55 18.03 3.51
N ASP A 58 -20.40 18.93 3.04
CA ASP A 58 -20.21 19.59 1.75
C ASP A 58 -19.09 20.64 1.86
N ASP A 59 -17.85 20.15 1.86
CA ASP A 59 -16.66 20.98 1.78
C ASP A 59 -15.76 20.58 0.61
N SER A 60 -14.80 21.44 0.30
CA SER A 60 -13.88 21.27 -0.83
C SER A 60 -12.51 20.72 -0.41
N HIS A 61 -12.40 20.02 0.73
CA HIS A 61 -11.13 19.49 1.22
C HIS A 61 -10.94 18.03 0.81
N PHE A 62 -10.02 17.81 -0.13
CA PHE A 62 -9.71 16.49 -0.65
C PHE A 62 -8.23 16.20 -0.59
N VAL A 63 -7.89 14.98 -0.21
CA VAL A 63 -6.56 14.40 -0.29
C VAL A 63 -6.43 13.68 -1.63
N VAL A 64 -5.49 14.14 -2.46
CA VAL A 64 -5.17 13.50 -3.74
C VAL A 64 -3.98 12.57 -3.57
N ASN A 65 -4.12 11.32 -3.99
CA ASN A 65 -3.00 10.38 -3.98
C ASN A 65 -2.07 10.64 -5.17
N MET A 66 -0.96 11.31 -4.92
CA MET A 66 0.02 11.67 -5.95
C MET A 66 0.96 10.53 -6.37
N ALA A 67 1.02 9.44 -5.61
CA ALA A 67 1.98 8.35 -5.79
C ALA A 67 1.37 7.10 -6.46
N ALA A 68 0.07 6.85 -6.27
CA ALA A 68 -0.60 5.66 -6.78
C ALA A 68 -1.16 5.81 -8.21
N LEU A 69 -0.67 6.78 -8.99
CA LEU A 69 -1.22 7.08 -10.31
C LEU A 69 -0.15 7.02 -11.39
N HIS A 70 -0.45 6.27 -12.46
CA HIS A 70 0.26 6.35 -13.74
C HIS A 70 0.30 7.79 -14.30
N ASN A 71 -0.59 8.66 -13.81
CA ASN A 71 -0.74 10.05 -14.23
C ASN A 71 -0.13 11.07 -13.24
N ALA A 72 0.76 10.65 -12.34
CA ALA A 72 1.37 11.54 -11.35
C ALA A 72 2.06 12.75 -11.99
N THR A 73 2.70 12.56 -13.15
CA THR A 73 3.36 13.64 -13.90
C THR A 73 2.36 14.69 -14.39
N GLN A 74 1.21 14.27 -14.90
CA GLN A 74 0.14 15.15 -15.37
C GLN A 74 -0.47 15.94 -14.21
N LEU A 75 -0.71 15.30 -13.06
CA LEU A 75 -1.17 16.00 -11.85
C LEU A 75 -0.19 17.09 -11.40
N ARG A 76 1.12 16.81 -11.42
CA ARG A 76 2.14 17.80 -11.05
C ARG A 76 2.24 18.98 -12.01
N ARG A 77 1.77 18.83 -13.26
CA ARG A 77 1.71 19.94 -14.23
C ARG A 77 0.53 20.87 -13.98
N VAL A 78 -0.60 20.32 -13.52
CA VAL A 78 -1.83 21.09 -13.30
C VAL A 78 -1.87 21.69 -11.90
N LEU A 79 -1.36 20.98 -10.89
CA LEU A 79 -1.36 21.46 -9.51
C LEU A 79 -0.24 22.48 -9.26
N PRO A 80 -0.49 23.51 -8.44
CA PRO A 80 0.55 24.42 -7.98
C PRO A 80 1.75 23.68 -7.38
N ARG A 81 2.97 24.17 -7.65
CA ARG A 81 4.20 23.59 -7.09
C ARG A 81 4.18 23.50 -5.57
N ALA A 82 3.59 24.48 -4.89
CA ALA A 82 3.46 24.48 -3.43
C ALA A 82 2.78 23.23 -2.85
N LEU A 83 1.89 22.57 -3.61
CA LEU A 83 1.18 21.36 -3.19
C LEU A 83 1.87 20.06 -3.61
N THR A 84 2.87 20.14 -4.49
CA THR A 84 3.50 18.96 -5.10
C THR A 84 4.99 18.83 -4.80
N VAL A 85 5.59 19.84 -4.17
CA VAL A 85 6.98 19.77 -3.72
C VAL A 85 7.10 18.69 -2.63
N PRO A 86 8.01 17.72 -2.79
CA PRO A 86 8.27 16.73 -1.76
C PRO A 86 8.66 17.40 -0.44
N ARG A 87 7.95 17.07 0.63
CA ARG A 87 8.31 17.51 1.99
C ARG A 87 9.19 16.45 2.63
N PRO A 88 10.41 16.79 3.09
CA PRO A 88 11.25 15.82 3.78
C PRO A 88 10.55 15.36 5.07
N ILE A 89 10.38 14.05 5.22
CA ILE A 89 9.81 13.44 6.44
C ILE A 89 10.85 13.49 7.57
N TYR A 90 12.13 13.33 7.22
CA TYR A 90 13.26 13.34 8.14
C TYR A 90 14.25 14.44 7.74
N ALA A 91 14.76 15.17 8.74
CA ALA A 91 15.78 16.20 8.54
C ALA A 91 17.07 15.60 7.94
N ASP A 92 17.57 14.51 8.53
CA ASP A 92 18.64 13.70 7.95
C ASP A 92 18.08 12.36 7.45
N ARG A 93 17.80 12.32 6.14
CA ARG A 93 17.35 11.10 5.46
C ARG A 93 18.37 9.96 5.58
N LYS A 94 19.68 10.25 5.52
CA LYS A 94 20.71 9.21 5.52
C LYS A 94 20.82 8.54 6.89
N ALA A 95 20.86 9.33 7.96
CA ALA A 95 20.88 8.81 9.32
C ALA A 95 19.68 7.89 9.60
N HIS A 96 18.47 8.32 9.21
CA HIS A 96 17.27 7.51 9.38
C HIS A 96 17.35 6.17 8.60
N HIS A 97 17.86 6.18 7.36
CA HIS A 97 18.04 4.94 6.59
C HIS A 97 19.05 4.00 7.24
N VAL A 98 20.16 4.52 7.77
CA VAL A 98 21.16 3.72 8.48
C VAL A 98 20.56 3.06 9.72
N GLU A 99 19.80 3.82 10.51
CA GLU A 99 19.10 3.33 11.70
C GLU A 99 18.11 2.21 11.34
N ARG A 100 17.23 2.46 10.35
CA ARG A 100 16.24 1.45 9.92
C ARG A 100 16.89 0.20 9.33
N ALA A 101 17.97 0.37 8.57
CA ALA A 101 18.72 -0.76 8.02
C ALA A 101 19.34 -1.62 9.13
N ALA A 102 19.84 -1.00 10.21
CA ALA A 102 20.35 -1.75 11.36
C ALA A 102 19.26 -2.61 12.03
N VAL A 103 18.08 -2.03 12.26
CA VAL A 103 16.92 -2.75 12.80
C VAL A 103 16.51 -3.90 11.88
N LEU A 104 16.45 -3.64 10.57
CA LEU A 104 16.05 -4.63 9.59
C LEU A 104 17.03 -5.82 9.54
N ARG A 105 18.35 -5.56 9.55
CA ARG A 105 19.38 -6.62 9.59
C ARG A 105 19.22 -7.54 10.80
N GLN A 106 18.99 -6.99 11.98
CA GLN A 106 18.73 -7.78 13.20
C GLN A 106 17.49 -8.66 13.04
N SER A 107 16.40 -8.08 12.53
CA SER A 107 15.15 -8.84 12.30
C SER A 107 15.31 -9.96 11.27
N GLN A 108 16.13 -9.76 10.24
CA GLN A 108 16.39 -10.75 9.20
C GLN A 108 17.23 -11.92 9.72
N ILE A 109 18.20 -11.67 10.60
CA ILE A 109 18.99 -12.74 11.22
C ILE A 109 18.06 -13.70 11.98
N VAL A 110 17.15 -13.17 12.80
CA VAL A 110 16.18 -13.97 13.56
C VAL A 110 15.27 -14.75 12.61
N LYS A 111 14.68 -14.08 11.61
CA LYS A 111 13.81 -14.75 10.63
C LYS A 111 14.52 -15.86 9.85
N ARG A 112 15.79 -15.65 9.47
CA ARG A 112 16.61 -16.65 8.77
C ARG A 112 16.89 -17.85 9.66
N ALA A 113 17.24 -17.63 10.93
CA ALA A 113 17.45 -18.71 11.90
C ALA A 113 16.18 -19.55 12.09
N GLU A 114 15.03 -18.91 12.34
CA GLU A 114 13.74 -19.63 12.46
C GLU A 114 13.39 -20.42 11.20
N THR A 115 13.62 -19.84 10.03
CA THR A 115 13.34 -20.49 8.75
C THR A 115 14.26 -21.70 8.55
N GLN A 116 15.53 -21.57 8.93
CA GLN A 116 16.50 -22.67 8.88
C GLN A 116 16.10 -23.79 9.85
N GLU A 117 15.68 -23.48 11.07
CA GLU A 117 15.17 -24.46 12.04
C GLU A 117 13.93 -25.19 11.53
N LYS A 118 12.93 -24.44 11.02
CA LYS A 118 11.73 -25.01 10.41
C LYS A 118 12.10 -25.93 9.24
N ARG A 119 13.03 -25.50 8.38
CA ARG A 119 13.51 -26.31 7.25
C ARG A 119 14.18 -27.59 7.73
N ARG A 120 15.09 -27.52 8.71
CA ARG A 120 15.76 -28.69 9.32
C ARG A 120 14.74 -29.67 9.90
N ALA A 121 13.75 -29.18 10.66
CA ALA A 121 12.69 -30.02 11.22
C ALA A 121 11.83 -30.70 10.15
N THR A 122 11.51 -30.00 9.05
CA THR A 122 10.76 -30.61 7.94
C THR A 122 11.57 -31.65 7.17
N LEU A 123 12.89 -31.45 7.02
CA LEU A 123 13.78 -32.42 6.38
C LEU A 123 13.91 -33.68 7.23
N ALA A 124 14.08 -33.55 8.55
CA ALA A 124 14.11 -34.68 9.48
C ALA A 124 12.83 -35.50 9.41
N LYS A 125 11.66 -34.85 9.49
CA LYS A 125 10.34 -35.52 9.36
C LYS A 125 10.16 -36.22 8.00
N LYS A 126 10.68 -35.66 6.90
CA LYS A 126 10.61 -36.28 5.57
C LYS A 126 11.55 -37.48 5.44
N ALA A 127 12.72 -37.43 6.08
CA ALA A 127 13.67 -38.54 6.13
C ALA A 127 13.09 -39.71 6.94
N GLU A 128 12.48 -39.44 8.10
CA GLU A 128 11.78 -40.45 8.91
C GLU A 128 10.61 -41.10 8.18
N GLN A 129 9.90 -40.35 7.32
CA GLN A 129 8.76 -40.85 6.55
C GLN A 129 9.13 -41.57 5.24
N GLY A 130 10.41 -41.88 5.02
CA GLY A 130 10.87 -42.74 3.92
C GLY A 130 10.62 -42.23 2.49
N LYS A 131 10.15 -40.98 2.31
CA LYS A 131 9.95 -40.38 0.98
C LYS A 131 11.25 -39.74 0.49
N ALA A 132 12.24 -40.57 0.18
CA ALA A 132 13.45 -40.16 -0.50
C ALA A 132 13.15 -39.85 -1.98
N ARG A 133 12.65 -38.65 -2.27
CA ARG A 133 12.83 -38.07 -3.61
C ARG A 133 14.26 -37.52 -3.66
N LYS A 134 15.13 -38.16 -4.43
CA LYS A 134 16.51 -37.71 -4.70
C LYS A 134 16.49 -36.22 -5.06
N VAL A 135 17.14 -35.40 -4.26
CA VAL A 135 17.54 -34.03 -4.60
C VAL A 135 19.03 -34.13 -4.95
N PRO A 136 19.49 -33.58 -6.09
CA PRO A 136 20.91 -33.60 -6.41
C PRO A 136 21.67 -32.79 -5.35
N ALA A 137 22.82 -33.33 -4.93
CA ALA A 137 23.76 -32.67 -4.05
C ALA A 137 24.22 -31.36 -4.70
N VAL A 138 23.82 -30.23 -4.14
CA VAL A 138 24.50 -28.96 -4.36
C VAL A 138 25.40 -28.77 -3.16
N THR A 139 26.70 -28.88 -3.43
CA THR A 139 27.81 -28.70 -2.52
C THR A 139 27.74 -27.35 -1.82
N GLU A 140 28.08 -27.38 -0.53
CA GLU A 140 28.34 -26.22 0.31
C GLU A 140 29.50 -25.43 -0.29
N ALA A 141 29.23 -24.32 -0.97
CA ALA A 141 30.08 -23.12 -1.12
C ALA A 141 29.69 -22.28 -2.35
N GLU A 142 28.44 -21.80 -2.44
CA GLU A 142 28.15 -20.60 -3.24
C GLU A 142 27.16 -19.75 -2.45
N VAL A 143 27.66 -18.64 -1.91
CA VAL A 143 26.85 -17.52 -1.42
C VAL A 143 26.24 -16.89 -2.67
N ASP A 144 25.04 -17.34 -3.03
CA ASP A 144 24.21 -16.66 -4.01
C ASP A 144 23.68 -15.39 -3.35
N GLU A 145 24.39 -14.27 -3.57
CA GLU A 145 23.87 -12.92 -3.41
C GLU A 145 22.81 -12.66 -4.49
N GLY A 146 21.72 -13.43 -4.45
CA GLY A 146 20.52 -13.17 -5.21
C GLY A 146 19.64 -12.22 -4.42
N GLU A 147 19.66 -10.95 -4.80
CA GLU A 147 18.65 -9.96 -4.43
C GLU A 147 17.25 -10.52 -4.75
N GLN A 148 16.57 -11.06 -3.75
CA GLN A 148 15.13 -11.23 -3.80
C GLN A 148 14.49 -9.95 -3.28
N GLU A 149 14.07 -9.12 -4.24
CA GLU A 149 13.09 -8.08 -4.04
C GLU A 149 11.84 -8.73 -3.42
N ASP A 150 11.66 -8.52 -2.11
CA ASP A 150 10.43 -8.84 -1.39
C ASP A 150 9.38 -7.79 -1.79
N GLU A 151 8.82 -7.95 -3.00
CA GLU A 151 7.56 -7.30 -3.35
C GLU A 151 6.48 -7.79 -2.40
N GLY A 152 6.21 -6.96 -1.39
CA GLY A 152 5.09 -7.16 -0.49
C GLY A 152 3.77 -7.23 -1.25
N GLN A 153 3.25 -8.44 -1.42
CA GLN A 153 1.83 -8.68 -1.65
C GLN A 153 1.33 -9.74 -0.68
N ALA A 154 0.71 -9.25 0.40
CA ALA A 154 -0.21 -10.01 1.21
C ALA A 154 -1.44 -10.40 0.36
N GLY A 155 -1.33 -11.52 -0.36
CA GLY A 155 -2.42 -12.17 -1.07
C GLY A 155 -2.85 -13.44 -0.36
N ASP A 156 -3.94 -13.35 0.41
CA ASP A 156 -4.67 -14.48 0.96
C ASP A 156 -5.15 -15.40 -0.18
N THR A 157 -4.51 -16.55 -0.38
CA THR A 157 -5.07 -17.63 -1.20
C THR A 157 -5.40 -18.85 -0.34
N ARG A 158 -6.48 -18.74 0.42
CA ARG A 158 -7.25 -19.89 0.91
C ARG A 158 -7.75 -20.76 -0.27
N ARG A 159 -7.36 -22.05 -0.22
CA ARG A 159 -8.16 -23.24 -0.59
C ARG A 159 -8.44 -23.53 -2.08
N LYS A 160 -7.87 -24.64 -2.58
CA LYS A 160 -8.63 -25.81 -3.09
C LYS A 160 -7.71 -27.02 -3.34
N LYS A 161 -7.64 -27.94 -2.38
CA LYS A 161 -7.30 -29.34 -2.65
C LYS A 161 -8.49 -29.98 -3.36
N ARG A 162 -8.34 -30.37 -4.62
CA ARG A 162 -9.17 -31.40 -5.25
C ARG A 162 -8.23 -32.56 -5.61
N LYS A 163 -8.31 -33.63 -4.81
CA LYS A 163 -7.86 -34.96 -5.23
C LYS A 163 -8.87 -35.43 -6.29
N HIS A 164 -8.39 -35.78 -7.48
CA HIS A 164 -9.12 -36.67 -8.39
C HIS A 164 -8.54 -38.06 -8.20
N ASN A 165 -9.40 -38.99 -7.79
CA ASN A 165 -9.17 -40.43 -7.83
C ASN A 165 -10.56 -41.07 -7.92
N HIS A 166 -11.05 -41.26 -9.13
CA HIS A 166 -11.66 -42.50 -9.61
C HIS A 166 -11.87 -42.41 -11.11
#